data_AF-A0A8H7K498-F1
#
_entry.id   AF-A0A8H7K498-F1
#
_cell.length_a   1.000
_cell.length_b   1.000
_cell.length_c   1.000
_cell.angle_alpha   90.00
_cell.angle_beta   90.00
_cell.angle_gamma   90.00
#
_symmetry.space_group_name_H-M   'P 1'
#
loop_
_entity.id
_entity.type
_entity.pdbx_description
1 polymer ?
#
loop_
_entity_poly.entity_id
_entity_poly.type
_entity_poly.pdbx_seq_one_letter_code
_entity_poly.pdbx_strand_id
1 'polypeptide(L)'
;MRESAGFDTRYLSPFKDPEHKEFPATSPFVKQMTEEFRTAETSVREAAYAIFDKAMKLGAIIEEEKPTPLTSTSYNFSSTHLAQSLVSYLSFHIYILRLRCQWNASFQLPDAPDLYKVFQDACIRIWKFVPFMQKAWLFLLRHLQSSLAISFEAANQEEKDYILSIFENLDSHGKKEFRTREELRSQLEQQSLLLQMEWR
;
A
#
# COMPACT_ATOMS: atom_id res chain seq x y z
N MET A 1 -29.33 0.57 17.88
CA MET A 1 -30.01 0.18 16.63
C MET A 1 -29.63 1.21 15.59
N ARG A 2 -28.74 0.87 14.65
CA ARG A 2 -28.42 1.70 13.49
C ARG A 2 -29.15 1.11 12.30
N GLU A 3 -29.96 1.94 11.65
CA GLU A 3 -30.73 1.62 10.45
C GLU A 3 -29.78 1.26 9.29
N SER A 4 -30.10 0.19 8.56
CA SER A 4 -29.39 -0.23 7.36
C SER A 4 -29.69 0.75 6.23
N ALA A 5 -28.72 1.62 5.91
CA ALA A 5 -28.78 2.42 4.70
C ALA A 5 -28.72 1.47 3.48
N GLY A 6 -29.73 1.59 2.60
CA GLY A 6 -29.86 0.78 1.39
C GLY A 6 -28.64 0.89 0.48
N PHE A 7 -28.22 -0.27 0.01
CA PHE A 7 -27.11 -0.53 -0.90
C PHE A 7 -27.38 0.07 -2.29
N ASP A 8 -26.54 1.01 -2.75
CA ASP A 8 -26.55 1.51 -4.13
C ASP A 8 -25.46 0.80 -4.95
N THR A 9 -25.87 -0.25 -5.66
CA THR A 9 -25.03 -1.09 -6.53
C THR A 9 -24.56 -0.39 -7.81
N ARG A 10 -24.97 0.85 -8.08
CA ARG A 10 -24.69 1.50 -9.37
C ARG A 10 -23.20 1.82 -9.59
N TYR A 11 -22.41 1.86 -8.52
CA TYR A 11 -20.96 2.02 -8.59
C TYR A 11 -20.19 0.68 -8.67
N LEU A 12 -20.88 -0.45 -8.51
CA LEU A 12 -20.38 -1.82 -8.70
C LEU A 12 -20.62 -2.32 -10.13
N SER A 13 -20.53 -1.45 -11.14
CA SER A 13 -20.57 -1.91 -12.52
C SER A 13 -19.14 -1.93 -13.08
N PRO A 14 -18.28 -2.90 -12.71
CA PRO A 14 -17.12 -3.17 -13.53
C PRO A 14 -17.69 -3.73 -14.82
N PHE A 15 -17.53 -3.01 -15.93
CA PHE A 15 -17.74 -3.55 -17.27
C PHE A 15 -19.03 -4.38 -17.43
N LYS A 16 -20.17 -3.71 -17.70
CA LYS A 16 -21.31 -4.38 -18.37
C LYS A 16 -20.94 -4.66 -19.83
N ASP A 17 -19.88 -5.43 -20.02
CA ASP A 17 -19.69 -6.18 -21.24
C ASP A 17 -20.55 -7.45 -21.09
N PRO A 18 -21.57 -7.67 -21.93
CA PRO A 18 -22.39 -8.87 -21.88
C PRO A 18 -21.59 -10.18 -22.07
N GLU A 19 -20.29 -10.11 -22.40
CA GLU A 19 -19.39 -11.26 -22.50
C GLU A 19 -18.62 -11.60 -21.21
N HIS A 20 -18.70 -10.78 -20.15
CA HIS A 20 -18.01 -11.07 -18.89
C HIS A 20 -18.67 -12.25 -18.13
N LYS A 21 -17.97 -13.39 -18.10
CA LYS A 21 -18.32 -14.50 -17.21
C LYS A 21 -18.07 -14.12 -15.75
N GLU A 22 -19.13 -14.08 -14.94
CA GLU A 22 -19.01 -14.05 -13.49
C GLU A 22 -18.50 -15.41 -12.99
N PHE A 23 -17.43 -15.41 -12.19
CA PHE A 23 -16.87 -16.63 -11.61
C PHE A 23 -17.29 -16.73 -10.13
N PRO A 24 -17.89 -17.84 -9.69
CA PRO A 24 -18.14 -18.03 -8.26
C PRO A 24 -16.81 -18.25 -7.51
N ALA A 25 -16.77 -17.90 -6.23
CA ALA A 25 -15.62 -18.09 -5.35
C ALA A 25 -15.12 -19.55 -5.31
N THR A 26 -16.02 -20.52 -5.51
CA THR A 26 -15.71 -21.95 -5.54
C THR A 26 -15.11 -22.43 -6.85
N SER A 27 -15.08 -21.59 -7.89
CA SER A 27 -14.64 -21.99 -9.23
C SER A 27 -13.16 -22.40 -9.27
N PRO A 28 -12.79 -23.34 -10.16
CA PRO A 28 -11.38 -23.72 -10.34
C PRO A 28 -10.48 -22.54 -10.70
N PHE A 29 -10.99 -21.62 -11.53
CA PHE A 29 -10.28 -20.39 -11.89
C PHE A 29 -9.96 -19.53 -10.68
N VAL A 30 -10.95 -19.26 -9.81
CA VAL A 30 -10.73 -18.42 -8.63
C VAL A 30 -9.72 -19.05 -7.68
N LYS A 31 -9.83 -20.36 -7.44
CA LYS A 31 -8.88 -21.11 -6.60
C LYS A 31 -7.46 -21.08 -7.16
N GLN A 32 -7.31 -21.32 -8.47
CA GLN A 32 -6.00 -21.31 -9.12
C GLN A 32 -5.35 -19.93 -9.01
N MET A 33 -6.08 -18.87 -9.38
CA MET A 33 -5.54 -17.50 -9.31
C MET A 33 -5.20 -17.07 -7.88
N THR A 34 -5.99 -17.48 -6.88
CA THR A 34 -5.70 -17.22 -5.46
C THR A 34 -4.36 -17.85 -5.06
N GLU A 35 -4.09 -19.08 -5.51
CA GLU A 35 -2.84 -19.79 -5.24
C GLU A 35 -1.64 -19.16 -5.97
N GLU A 36 -1.82 -18.72 -7.22
CA GLU A 36 -0.79 -17.99 -7.98
C GLU A 36 -0.42 -16.67 -7.29
N PHE A 37 -1.41 -15.88 -6.85
CA PHE A 37 -1.17 -14.66 -6.08
C PHE A 37 -0.44 -14.94 -4.76
N ARG A 38 -0.83 -16.00 -4.04
CA ARG A 38 -0.17 -16.41 -2.80
C ARG A 38 1.29 -16.79 -3.04
N THR A 39 1.58 -17.54 -4.10
CA THR A 39 2.93 -17.98 -4.47
C THR A 39 3.80 -16.79 -4.88
N ALA A 40 3.27 -15.90 -5.72
CA ALA A 40 3.97 -14.68 -6.14
C ALA A 40 4.27 -13.76 -4.93
N GLU A 41 3.28 -13.53 -4.06
CA GLU A 41 3.44 -12.71 -2.85
C GLU A 41 4.51 -13.30 -1.92
N THR A 42 4.44 -14.60 -1.65
CA THR A 42 5.39 -15.29 -0.76
C THR A 42 6.82 -15.18 -1.29
N SER A 43 7.01 -15.41 -2.59
CA SER A 43 8.33 -15.34 -3.23
C SER A 43 8.95 -13.94 -3.14
N VAL A 44 8.14 -12.90 -3.40
CA VAL A 44 8.60 -11.51 -3.32
C VAL A 44 8.88 -11.10 -1.88
N ARG A 45 8.02 -11.49 -0.94
CA ARG A 45 8.19 -11.24 0.49
C ARG A 45 9.50 -11.82 1.00
N GLU A 46 9.75 -13.11 0.73
CA GLU A 46 10.95 -13.80 1.20
C GLU A 46 12.22 -13.15 0.66
N ALA A 47 12.25 -12.79 -0.62
CA ALA A 47 13.38 -12.10 -1.21
C ALA A 47 13.61 -10.73 -0.57
N ALA A 48 12.55 -9.91 -0.43
CA ALA A 48 12.65 -8.57 0.15
C ALA A 48 13.09 -8.61 1.62
N TYR A 49 12.51 -9.51 2.42
CA TYR A 49 12.74 -9.58 3.86
C TYR A 49 14.09 -10.21 4.17
N ALA A 50 14.55 -11.20 3.39
CA ALA A 50 15.89 -11.75 3.57
C ALA A 50 17.00 -10.70 3.40
N ILE A 51 16.86 -9.80 2.41
CA ILE A 51 17.82 -8.71 2.21
C ILE A 51 17.69 -7.69 3.36
N PHE A 52 16.47 -7.31 3.72
CA PHE A 52 16.21 -6.35 4.81
C PHE A 52 16.78 -6.83 6.15
N ASP A 53 16.46 -8.05 6.56
CA ASP A 53 16.91 -8.63 7.83
C ASP A 53 18.42 -8.82 7.87
N LYS A 54 19.03 -9.19 6.75
CA LYS A 54 20.49 -9.28 6.65
C LYS A 54 21.13 -7.89 6.78
N ALA A 55 20.56 -6.87 6.16
CA ALA A 55 21.07 -5.50 6.25
C ALA A 55 20.91 -4.92 7.68
N MET A 56 19.81 -5.21 8.37
CA MET A 56 19.63 -4.90 9.80
C MET A 56 20.70 -5.60 10.67
N LYS A 57 20.90 -6.92 10.50
CA LYS A 57 21.88 -7.69 11.27
C LYS A 57 23.32 -7.20 11.07
N LEU A 58 23.64 -6.70 9.89
CA LEU A 58 24.95 -6.14 9.57
C LEU A 58 25.11 -4.67 10.00
N GLY A 59 24.07 -4.06 10.60
CA GLY A 59 24.08 -2.65 11.02
C GLY A 59 24.02 -1.66 9.86
N ALA A 60 23.70 -2.12 8.64
CA ALA A 60 23.49 -1.24 7.49
C ALA A 60 22.14 -0.53 7.54
N ILE A 61 21.21 -1.06 8.35
CA ILE A 61 19.94 -0.43 8.71
C ILE A 61 19.87 -0.42 10.24
N ILE A 62 19.52 0.74 10.79
CA ILE A 62 19.30 0.91 12.23
C ILE A 62 17.88 1.43 12.39
N GLU A 63 17.10 0.79 13.25
CA GLU A 63 15.81 1.32 13.69
C GLU A 63 16.04 2.26 14.88
N GLU A 64 15.60 3.51 14.73
CA GLU A 64 15.78 4.57 15.72
C GLU A 64 14.42 5.05 16.23
N GLU A 65 14.35 5.41 17.52
CA GLU A 65 13.19 6.09 18.09
C GLU A 65 13.12 7.51 17.57
N LYS A 66 12.33 7.70 16.52
CA LYS A 66 12.08 9.00 15.90
C LYS A 66 10.61 9.06 15.50
N PRO A 67 9.72 9.50 16.40
CA PRO A 67 8.32 9.49 16.15
C PRO A 67 7.96 10.45 15.02
N THR A 68 7.10 9.98 14.14
CA THR A 68 6.38 10.73 13.12
C THR A 68 4.89 10.46 13.30
N PRO A 69 4.01 11.25 12.67
CA PRO A 69 2.58 10.90 12.64
C PRO A 69 2.28 9.52 12.03
N LEU A 70 3.22 8.91 11.29
CA LEU A 70 3.06 7.57 10.70
C LEU A 70 3.48 6.44 11.64
N THR A 71 4.59 6.63 12.37
CA THR A 71 5.27 5.56 13.10
C THR A 71 6.06 6.13 14.27
N SER A 72 6.18 5.38 15.38
CA SER A 72 7.02 5.76 16.53
C SER A 72 8.52 5.63 16.28
N THR A 73 8.91 4.79 15.31
CA THR A 73 10.29 4.54 14.93
C THR A 73 10.54 4.86 13.46
N SER A 74 11.81 4.97 13.09
CA SER A 74 12.24 5.18 11.71
C SER A 74 13.48 4.37 11.38
N TYR A 75 13.71 4.09 10.11
CA TYR A 75 14.95 3.46 9.66
C TYR A 75 15.97 4.50 9.25
N ASN A 76 17.19 4.32 9.71
CA ASN A 76 18.39 5.00 9.23
C ASN A 76 19.24 4.01 8.44
N PHE A 77 19.79 4.46 7.31
CA PHE A 77 20.52 3.60 6.38
C PHE A 77 21.95 4.08 6.23
N SER A 78 22.90 3.14 6.16
CA SER A 78 24.29 3.45 5.86
C SER A 78 24.50 3.92 4.41
N SER A 79 23.52 3.69 3.52
CA SER A 79 23.58 4.02 2.11
C SER A 79 22.20 4.37 1.54
N THR A 80 22.14 5.43 0.74
CA THR A 80 20.94 5.83 0.00
C THR A 80 20.53 4.81 -1.06
N HIS A 81 21.50 4.16 -1.71
CA HIS A 81 21.24 3.11 -2.69
C HIS A 81 20.59 1.90 -2.04
N LEU A 82 21.06 1.51 -0.85
CA LEU A 82 20.45 0.43 -0.07
C LEU A 82 19.00 0.75 0.28
N ALA A 83 18.74 1.96 0.79
CA ALA A 83 17.39 2.43 1.10
C ALA A 83 16.49 2.39 -0.14
N GLN A 84 16.98 2.87 -1.28
CA GLN A 84 16.24 2.90 -2.54
C GLN A 84 15.90 1.49 -3.04
N SER A 85 16.88 0.58 -3.09
CA SER A 85 16.65 -0.80 -3.53
C SER A 85 15.63 -1.51 -2.63
N LEU A 86 15.78 -1.38 -1.31
CA LEU A 86 14.86 -2.00 -0.36
C LEU A 86 13.44 -1.44 -0.45
N VAL A 87 13.31 -0.11 -0.60
CA VAL A 87 12.00 0.50 -0.91
C VAL A 87 11.42 -0.17 -2.13
N SER A 88 12.12 -0.22 -3.28
CA SER A 88 11.56 -0.81 -4.50
C SER A 88 11.06 -2.25 -4.32
N TYR A 89 11.81 -3.10 -3.62
CA TYR A 89 11.38 -4.48 -3.33
C TYR A 89 10.14 -4.53 -2.42
N LEU A 90 10.14 -3.75 -1.34
CA LEU A 90 9.02 -3.69 -0.41
C LEU A 90 7.78 -3.02 -1.02
N SER A 91 7.96 -2.02 -1.88
CA SER A 91 6.91 -1.40 -2.70
C SER A 91 6.22 -2.42 -3.58
N PHE A 92 7.00 -3.28 -4.25
CA PHE A 92 6.48 -4.34 -5.10
C PHE A 92 5.72 -5.40 -4.28
N HIS A 93 6.24 -5.75 -3.10
CA HIS A 93 5.55 -6.63 -2.16
C HIS A 93 4.19 -6.06 -1.74
N ILE A 94 4.13 -4.80 -1.32
CA ILE A 94 2.88 -4.12 -0.94
C ILE A 94 1.89 -4.06 -2.11
N TYR A 95 2.37 -3.80 -3.32
CA TYR A 95 1.53 -3.79 -4.51
C TYR A 95 0.84 -5.15 -4.75
N ILE A 96 1.59 -6.26 -4.68
CA ILE A 96 1.02 -7.60 -4.82
C ILE A 96 0.07 -7.93 -3.67
N LEU A 97 0.45 -7.59 -2.42
CA LEU A 97 -0.41 -7.79 -1.26
C LEU A 97 -1.75 -7.07 -1.42
N ARG A 98 -1.73 -5.84 -1.93
CA ARG A 98 -2.94 -5.07 -2.20
C ARG A 98 -3.82 -5.72 -3.28
N LEU A 99 -3.23 -6.17 -4.39
CA LEU A 99 -3.97 -6.90 -5.42
C LEU A 99 -4.62 -8.17 -4.87
N ARG A 100 -3.92 -8.87 -3.98
CA ARG A 100 -4.43 -10.09 -3.34
C ARG A 100 -5.55 -9.76 -2.34
N CYS A 101 -5.44 -8.66 -1.59
CA CYS A 101 -6.54 -8.16 -0.76
C CYS A 101 -7.79 -7.90 -1.61
N GLN A 102 -7.62 -7.23 -2.76
CA GLN A 102 -8.72 -6.89 -3.67
C GLN A 102 -9.36 -8.15 -4.21
N TRP A 103 -8.54 -9.06 -4.72
CA TRP A 103 -9.00 -10.35 -5.20
C TRP A 103 -9.80 -11.11 -4.14
N ASN A 104 -9.28 -11.23 -2.93
CA ASN A 104 -9.94 -11.96 -1.86
C ASN A 104 -11.26 -11.29 -1.45
N ALA A 105 -11.33 -9.96 -1.45
CA ALA A 105 -12.53 -9.23 -1.09
C ALA A 105 -13.60 -9.31 -2.20
N SER A 106 -13.22 -9.17 -3.48
CA SER A 106 -14.13 -9.35 -4.63
C SER A 106 -14.83 -10.71 -4.64
N PHE A 107 -14.15 -11.77 -4.18
CA PHE A 107 -14.70 -13.13 -4.10
C PHE A 107 -15.12 -13.56 -2.69
N GLN A 108 -15.11 -12.65 -1.71
CA GLN A 108 -15.49 -12.91 -0.31
C GLN A 108 -14.78 -14.14 0.30
N LEU A 109 -13.48 -14.27 0.05
CA LEU A 109 -12.67 -15.39 0.52
C LEU A 109 -12.45 -15.31 2.06
N PRO A 110 -12.37 -16.45 2.77
CA PRO A 110 -12.36 -16.47 4.22
C PRO A 110 -11.09 -15.89 4.87
N ASP A 111 -9.96 -15.89 4.16
CA ASP A 111 -8.66 -15.39 4.65
C ASP A 111 -8.50 -13.87 4.49
N ALA A 112 -9.50 -13.19 3.96
CA ALA A 112 -9.41 -11.79 3.61
C ALA A 112 -9.04 -10.90 4.83
N PRO A 113 -9.72 -10.95 5.99
CA PRO A 113 -9.43 -10.01 7.09
C PRO A 113 -7.99 -10.08 7.61
N ASP A 114 -7.44 -11.28 7.71
CA ASP A 114 -6.07 -11.51 8.14
C ASP A 114 -5.06 -10.97 7.09
N LEU A 115 -5.38 -11.10 5.81
CA LEU A 115 -4.55 -10.58 4.72
C LEU A 115 -4.48 -9.05 4.74
N TYR A 116 -5.58 -8.36 5.05
CA TYR A 116 -5.58 -6.90 5.15
C TYR A 116 -4.67 -6.41 6.29
N LYS A 117 -4.66 -7.12 7.43
CA LYS A 117 -3.73 -6.80 8.52
C LYS A 117 -2.26 -6.97 8.10
N VAL A 118 -1.94 -8.04 7.35
CA VAL A 118 -0.60 -8.24 6.79
C VAL A 118 -0.21 -7.10 5.83
N PHE A 119 -1.15 -6.61 5.04
CA PHE A 119 -0.96 -5.43 4.19
C PHE A 119 -0.68 -4.17 5.02
N GLN A 120 -1.45 -3.90 6.09
CA GLN A 120 -1.22 -2.76 6.99
C GLN A 120 0.18 -2.80 7.62
N ASP A 121 0.62 -3.96 8.11
CA ASP A 121 1.95 -4.14 8.70
C ASP A 121 3.06 -3.85 7.68
N ALA A 122 2.86 -4.25 6.42
CA ALA A 122 3.78 -3.95 5.33
C ALA A 122 3.83 -2.45 5.01
N CYS A 123 2.68 -1.76 5.00
CA CYS A 123 2.60 -0.30 4.84
C CYS A 123 3.36 0.45 5.94
N ILE A 124 3.15 0.08 7.21
CA ILE A 124 3.85 0.65 8.35
C ILE A 124 5.37 0.48 8.20
N ARG A 125 5.83 -0.67 7.71
CA ARG A 125 7.26 -0.90 7.44
C ARG A 125 7.81 0.07 6.40
N ILE A 126 7.07 0.38 5.34
CA ILE A 126 7.46 1.39 4.35
C ILE A 126 7.44 2.80 4.93
N TRP A 127 6.49 3.14 5.79
CA TRP A 127 6.42 4.47 6.41
C TRP A 127 7.67 4.80 7.23
N LYS A 128 8.31 3.81 7.86
CA LYS A 128 9.57 3.98 8.58
C LYS A 128 10.74 4.46 7.69
N PHE A 129 10.65 4.33 6.37
CA PHE A 129 11.65 4.88 5.43
C PHE A 129 11.49 6.38 5.19
N VAL A 130 10.29 6.94 5.40
CA VAL A 130 9.96 8.35 5.10
C VAL A 130 10.97 9.32 5.71
N PRO A 131 11.34 9.22 7.01
CA PRO A 131 12.21 10.22 7.63
C PRO A 131 13.63 10.23 7.07
N PHE A 132 14.13 9.08 6.62
CA PHE A 132 15.42 9.02 5.94
C PHE A 132 15.34 9.59 4.53
N MET A 133 14.33 9.18 3.76
CA MET A 133 14.17 9.64 2.36
C MET A 133 13.97 11.16 2.26
N GLN A 134 13.22 11.75 3.20
CA GLN A 134 13.06 13.21 3.28
C GLN A 134 14.39 13.95 3.50
N LYS A 135 15.33 13.38 4.28
CA LYS A 135 16.67 13.97 4.50
C LYS A 135 17.61 13.72 3.31
N ALA A 136 17.50 12.54 2.70
CA ALA A 136 18.52 12.01 1.80
C ALA A 136 18.48 12.58 0.39
N TRP A 137 17.32 13.05 -0.11
CA TRP A 137 17.08 13.95 -1.26
C TRP A 137 15.64 13.79 -1.79
N LEU A 138 15.07 14.85 -2.37
CA LEU A 138 13.72 14.84 -2.96
C LEU A 138 13.52 13.77 -4.05
N PHE A 139 14.59 13.44 -4.79
CA PHE A 139 14.56 12.37 -5.78
C PHE A 139 14.25 10.99 -5.15
N LEU A 140 14.83 10.71 -3.99
CA LEU A 140 14.58 9.46 -3.27
C LEU A 140 13.18 9.43 -2.67
N LEU A 141 12.65 10.59 -2.26
CA LEU A 141 11.29 10.72 -1.80
C LEU A 141 10.26 10.46 -2.93
N ARG A 142 10.56 10.84 -4.18
CA ARG A 142 9.76 10.45 -5.36
C ARG A 142 9.69 8.94 -5.56
N HIS A 143 10.76 8.21 -5.28
CA HIS A 143 10.73 6.74 -5.35
C HIS A 143 9.75 6.12 -4.35
N LEU A 144 9.48 6.80 -3.23
CA LEU A 144 8.53 6.36 -2.21
C LEU A 144 7.07 6.73 -2.54
N GLN A 145 6.86 7.67 -3.48
CA GLN A 145 5.55 8.27 -3.77
C GLN A 145 4.48 7.23 -4.11
N SER A 146 4.77 6.27 -4.99
CA SER A 146 3.82 5.22 -5.37
C SER A 146 3.43 4.33 -4.18
N SER A 147 4.38 4.07 -3.29
CA SER A 147 4.14 3.23 -2.11
C SER A 147 3.34 3.96 -1.05
N LEU A 148 3.59 5.27 -0.89
CA LEU A 148 2.79 6.13 -0.03
C LEU A 148 1.35 6.24 -0.54
N ALA A 149 1.16 6.39 -1.86
CA ALA A 149 -0.16 6.41 -2.47
C ALA A 149 -0.93 5.12 -2.18
N ILE A 150 -0.28 3.96 -2.36
CA ILE A 150 -0.88 2.65 -2.07
C ILE A 150 -1.21 2.51 -0.56
N SER A 151 -0.29 2.94 0.31
CA SER A 151 -0.47 2.83 1.76
C SER A 151 -1.50 3.79 2.35
N PHE A 152 -1.95 4.79 1.57
CA PHE A 152 -2.94 5.77 2.01
C PHE A 152 -4.25 5.12 2.48
N GLU A 153 -4.56 3.95 1.92
CA GLU A 153 -5.71 3.13 2.29
C GLU A 153 -5.61 2.58 3.73
N ALA A 154 -4.40 2.18 4.14
CA ALA A 154 -4.12 1.65 5.48
C ALA A 154 -4.06 2.74 6.56
N ALA A 155 -3.95 4.01 6.15
CA ALA A 155 -3.73 5.14 7.04
C ALA A 155 -5.01 5.63 7.73
N ASN A 156 -4.88 6.01 9.00
CA ASN A 156 -5.88 6.77 9.73
C ASN A 156 -5.89 8.25 9.26
N GLN A 157 -6.79 9.06 9.80
CA GLN A 157 -6.95 10.45 9.33
C GLN A 157 -5.69 11.31 9.51
N GLU A 158 -5.02 11.21 10.66
CA GLU A 158 -3.80 11.96 10.95
C GLU A 158 -2.65 11.51 10.04
N GLU A 159 -2.50 10.20 9.87
CA GLU A 159 -1.51 9.58 8.98
C GLU A 159 -1.73 10.02 7.52
N LYS A 160 -2.99 10.04 7.07
CA LYS A 160 -3.38 10.54 5.74
C LYS A 160 -3.00 11.99 5.56
N ASP A 161 -3.29 12.84 6.55
CA ASP A 161 -2.93 14.26 6.49
C ASP A 161 -1.42 14.49 6.42
N TYR A 162 -0.65 13.64 7.10
CA TYR A 162 0.80 13.66 6.99
C TYR A 162 1.27 13.18 5.61
N ILE A 163 0.73 12.08 5.06
CA ILE A 163 1.04 11.62 3.71
C ILE A 163 0.76 12.72 2.68
N LEU A 164 -0.40 13.39 2.74
CA LEU A 164 -0.74 14.49 1.84
C LEU A 164 0.31 15.60 1.88
N SER A 165 0.83 15.95 3.06
CA SER A 165 1.89 16.97 3.17
C SER A 165 3.21 16.55 2.50
N ILE A 166 3.51 15.25 2.47
CA ILE A 166 4.67 14.71 1.74
C ILE A 166 4.48 14.92 0.24
N PHE A 167 3.30 14.61 -0.29
CA PHE A 167 2.98 14.81 -1.72
C PHE A 167 2.99 16.29 -2.10
N GLU A 168 2.42 17.18 -1.28
CA GLU A 168 2.48 18.63 -1.50
C GLU A 168 3.93 19.14 -1.56
N ASN A 169 4.81 18.61 -0.71
CA ASN A 169 6.23 18.93 -0.73
C ASN A 169 6.93 18.41 -2.01
N LEU A 170 6.54 17.24 -2.51
CA LEU A 170 7.07 16.71 -3.78
C LEU A 170 6.62 17.55 -5.00
N ASP A 171 5.37 18.00 -4.99
CA ASP A 171 4.76 18.82 -6.04
C ASP A 171 5.39 20.21 -6.13
N SER A 172 5.72 20.82 -4.98
CA SER A 172 6.32 22.17 -4.93
C SER A 172 7.73 22.24 -5.54
N HIS A 173 8.41 21.10 -5.66
CA HIS A 173 9.77 21.00 -6.22
C HIS A 173 9.80 20.42 -7.65
N GLY A 174 8.64 20.26 -8.29
CA GLY A 174 8.52 19.72 -9.64
C GLY A 174 7.49 20.47 -10.48
N LYS A 175 6.94 19.78 -11.49
CA LYS A 175 5.70 20.23 -12.11
C LYS A 175 4.58 19.95 -11.12
N LYS A 176 3.82 20.99 -10.77
CA LYS A 176 2.62 20.87 -9.95
C LYS A 176 1.64 19.92 -10.65
N GLU A 177 1.42 18.75 -10.08
CA GLU A 177 0.52 17.72 -10.62
C GLU A 177 -0.92 17.98 -10.16
N PHE A 178 -1.10 18.55 -8.96
CA PHE A 178 -2.42 18.81 -8.37
C PHE A 178 -2.65 20.29 -8.11
N ARG A 179 -3.87 20.78 -8.35
CA ARG A 179 -4.22 22.19 -8.11
C ARG A 179 -4.42 22.46 -6.63
N THR A 180 -5.03 21.52 -5.90
CA THR A 180 -5.40 21.62 -4.48
C THR A 180 -5.11 20.31 -3.72
N ARG A 181 -4.97 20.43 -2.38
CA ARG A 181 -4.88 19.29 -1.46
C ARG A 181 -6.08 18.35 -1.54
N GLU A 182 -7.26 18.93 -1.77
CA GLU A 182 -8.51 18.16 -1.85
C GLU A 182 -8.60 17.32 -3.12
N GLU A 183 -8.07 17.83 -4.24
CA GLU A 183 -7.94 17.07 -5.49
C GLU A 183 -6.99 15.88 -5.30
N LEU A 184 -5.84 16.10 -4.67
CA LEU A 184 -4.90 15.04 -4.32
C LEU A 184 -5.53 13.99 -3.39
N ARG A 185 -6.21 14.42 -2.31
CA ARG A 185 -6.92 13.52 -1.40
C ARG A 185 -7.93 12.68 -2.17
N SER A 186 -8.79 13.32 -2.95
CA SER A 186 -9.82 12.63 -3.73
C SER A 186 -9.23 11.57 -4.65
N GLN A 187 -8.09 11.86 -5.30
CA GLN A 187 -7.42 10.89 -6.17
C GLN A 187 -6.84 9.71 -5.38
N LEU A 188 -6.17 9.96 -4.25
CA LEU A 188 -5.63 8.89 -3.40
C LEU A 188 -6.75 8.04 -2.79
N GLU A 189 -7.88 8.65 -2.42
CA GLU A 189 -9.06 7.96 -1.92
C GLU A 189 -9.75 7.14 -3.02
N GLN A 190 -9.87 7.65 -4.24
CA GLN A 190 -10.38 6.88 -5.39
C GLN A 190 -9.51 5.66 -5.67
N GLN A 191 -8.19 5.81 -5.59
CA GLN A 191 -7.28 4.67 -5.71
C GLN A 191 -7.53 3.65 -4.60
N SER A 192 -7.75 4.11 -3.36
CA SER A 192 -7.98 3.32 -2.14
C SER A 192 -9.37 2.64 -2.07
N LEU A 193 -10.40 3.25 -2.66
CA LEU A 193 -11.82 2.85 -2.57
C LEU A 193 -12.12 1.47 -3.18
N LEU A 194 -11.24 0.96 -4.05
CA LEU A 194 -11.38 -0.37 -4.65
C LEU A 194 -11.45 -1.50 -3.61
N LEU A 195 -10.94 -1.31 -2.39
CA LEU A 195 -11.06 -2.27 -1.30
C LEU A 195 -12.24 -1.95 -0.38
N GLN A 196 -12.40 -0.70 0.06
CA GLN A 196 -13.43 -0.34 1.06
C GLN A 196 -14.89 -0.63 0.64
N MET A 197 -15.17 -0.76 -0.65
CA MET A 197 -16.49 -1.16 -1.17
C MET A 197 -16.79 -2.66 -1.00
N GLU A 198 -15.81 -3.49 -0.69
CA GLU A 198 -15.93 -4.96 -0.61
C GLU A 198 -15.90 -5.51 0.84
N TRP A 199 -15.64 -4.65 1.84
CA TRP A 199 -15.55 -5.02 3.27
C TRP A 199 -16.69 -4.51 4.15
N ARG A 200 -17.74 -3.92 3.57
CA ARG A 200 -18.95 -3.48 4.28
C ARG A 200 -20.12 -4.39 3.95
#